data_AF-A0AAP4Q8J4-F1
#
_entry.id   AF-A0AAP4Q8J4-F1
#
_cell.length_a   1.000
_cell.length_b   1.000
_cell.length_c   1.000
_cell.angle_alpha   90.00
_cell.angle_beta   90.00
_cell.angle_gamma   90.00
#
_symmetry.space_group_name_H-M   'P 1'
#
loop_
_entity.id
_entity.type
_entity.pdbx_description
1 polymer ?
#
loop_
_entity_poly.entity_id
_entity_poly.type
_entity_poly.pdbx_seq_one_letter_code
_entity_poly.pdbx_strand_id
1 'polypeptide(L)'
;MLSVDLKNRFVKDFSLPIKVFQEPYFSYYLELYDETHQTKRKYNMFKDAVERNGGERGFMDYYNQLKDKVSNTIKQTNAFDVFNHDRLEEYDVQKHSFSKQNIYQKENVGKVFVSVDLKTANFQALKWYDKSLVLGMDSYEDLMKVFTDEKYFIQSKYLRQVIFGNLNPKKQVKIEEYLTYAVLQLFLQEGVCKEEDVRMFSKDEFVFEIPKEKAMNFNGSATESFIGDCFENNILTKVTVFELVPAGKYFAKRFVEYAMGYSNEYEFICVPNIEFPQIYKDFYNMPLNDKDLVFYHEGRLATFLEPNRSNEQSA
;
A
#
# COMPACT_ATOMS: atom_id res chain seq x y z
N MET A 1 -16.15 -21.11 -13.83
CA MET A 1 -14.88 -20.42 -14.18
C MET A 1 -15.15 -18.94 -14.05
N LEU A 2 -14.33 -18.19 -13.32
CA LEU A 2 -14.55 -16.76 -13.09
C LEU A 2 -14.17 -15.92 -14.32
N SER A 3 -14.93 -14.86 -14.59
CA SER A 3 -14.65 -13.91 -15.65
C SER A 3 -13.34 -13.14 -15.45
N VAL A 4 -12.80 -12.62 -16.54
CA VAL A 4 -11.59 -11.78 -16.54
C VAL A 4 -11.78 -10.54 -15.66
N ASP A 5 -12.96 -9.93 -15.70
CA ASP A 5 -13.26 -8.72 -14.92
C ASP A 5 -13.22 -8.99 -13.41
N LEU A 6 -13.76 -10.12 -12.97
CA LEU A 6 -13.73 -10.49 -11.56
C LEU A 6 -12.32 -10.83 -11.09
N LYS A 7 -11.51 -11.50 -11.93
CA LYS A 7 -10.08 -11.75 -11.63
C LYS A 7 -9.30 -10.45 -11.53
N ASN A 8 -9.54 -9.50 -12.44
CA ASN A 8 -8.94 -8.16 -12.39
C ASN A 8 -9.34 -7.43 -11.11
N ARG A 9 -10.61 -7.55 -10.70
CA ARG A 9 -11.09 -6.99 -9.44
C ARG A 9 -10.39 -7.58 -8.22
N PHE A 10 -10.32 -8.91 -8.12
CA PHE A 10 -9.57 -9.60 -7.07
C PHE A 10 -8.13 -9.09 -6.94
N VAL A 11 -7.44 -8.96 -8.09
CA VAL A 11 -6.07 -8.43 -8.13
C VAL A 11 -6.00 -7.00 -7.62
N LYS A 12 -6.94 -6.13 -7.98
CA LYS A 12 -7.01 -4.75 -7.45
C LYS A 12 -7.30 -4.72 -5.96
N ASP A 13 -8.25 -5.53 -5.49
CA ASP A 13 -8.68 -5.59 -4.09
C ASP A 13 -7.51 -5.92 -3.14
N PHE A 14 -6.53 -6.70 -3.59
CA PHE A 14 -5.33 -7.05 -2.81
C PHE A 14 -4.01 -6.45 -3.31
N SER A 15 -4.06 -5.59 -4.32
CA SER A 15 -2.87 -4.96 -4.95
C SER A 15 -1.82 -5.99 -5.42
N LEU A 16 -2.26 -7.06 -6.09
CA LEU A 16 -1.36 -8.13 -6.54
C LEU A 16 -0.64 -7.75 -7.85
N PRO A 17 0.61 -8.21 -8.06
CA PRO A 17 1.39 -7.93 -9.28
C PRO A 17 1.01 -8.88 -10.44
N ILE A 18 -0.29 -9.04 -10.71
CA ILE A 18 -0.81 -9.93 -11.76
C ILE A 18 -1.56 -9.09 -12.80
N LYS A 19 -1.24 -9.25 -14.09
CA LYS A 19 -1.95 -8.54 -15.18
C LYS A 19 -2.52 -9.43 -16.26
N VAL A 20 -2.16 -10.71 -16.31
CA VAL A 20 -2.76 -11.67 -17.24
C VAL A 20 -3.79 -12.50 -16.51
N PHE A 21 -5.06 -12.36 -16.91
CA PHE A 21 -6.21 -12.96 -16.22
C PHE A 21 -6.75 -14.21 -16.95
N GLN A 22 -6.29 -14.46 -18.17
CA GLN A 22 -6.64 -15.67 -18.92
C GLN A 22 -5.94 -16.89 -18.34
N GLU A 23 -6.61 -18.04 -18.38
CA GLU A 23 -5.97 -19.32 -18.07
C GLU A 23 -5.09 -19.77 -19.25
N PRO A 24 -3.98 -20.49 -19.00
CA PRO A 24 -3.49 -20.97 -17.69
C PRO A 24 -2.64 -19.94 -16.92
N TYR A 25 -2.43 -18.73 -17.46
CA TYR A 25 -1.51 -17.72 -16.90
C TYR A 25 -1.94 -17.24 -15.53
N PHE A 26 -3.24 -17.00 -15.32
CA PHE A 26 -3.73 -16.50 -14.05
C PHE A 26 -3.44 -17.47 -12.90
N SER A 27 -3.81 -18.75 -13.06
CA SER A 27 -3.51 -19.79 -12.08
C SER A 27 -2.00 -19.94 -11.85
N TYR A 28 -1.21 -19.86 -12.92
CA TYR A 28 0.24 -19.87 -12.83
C TYR A 28 0.80 -18.73 -11.95
N TYR A 29 0.30 -17.49 -12.10
CA TYR A 29 0.75 -16.36 -11.30
C TYR A 29 0.27 -16.39 -9.85
N LEU A 30 -0.89 -17.00 -9.59
CA LEU A 30 -1.28 -17.29 -8.20
C LEU A 30 -0.23 -18.19 -7.56
N GLU A 31 0.16 -19.29 -8.21
CA GLU A 31 1.20 -20.18 -7.69
C GLU A 31 2.56 -19.48 -7.51
N LEU A 32 3.02 -18.74 -8.54
CA LEU A 32 4.33 -18.09 -8.53
C LEU A 32 4.52 -17.09 -7.38
N TYR A 33 3.48 -16.36 -7.02
CA TYR A 33 3.56 -15.28 -6.01
C TYR A 33 2.99 -15.66 -4.64
N ASP A 34 2.61 -16.91 -4.41
CA ASP A 34 1.92 -17.29 -3.17
C ASP A 34 2.80 -17.11 -1.92
N GLU A 35 4.09 -17.46 -2.03
CA GLU A 35 5.05 -17.33 -0.92
C GLU A 35 5.17 -15.88 -0.42
N THR A 36 5.19 -14.92 -1.34
CA THR A 36 5.40 -13.50 -1.02
C THR A 36 4.09 -12.71 -0.83
N HIS A 37 2.99 -13.14 -1.46
CA HIS A 37 1.74 -12.37 -1.50
C HIS A 37 0.53 -13.12 -0.93
N GLN A 38 0.66 -14.38 -0.51
CA GLN A 38 -0.43 -15.23 0.00
C GLN A 38 -1.64 -15.29 -0.97
N THR A 39 -1.35 -15.37 -2.26
CA THR A 39 -2.33 -15.31 -3.35
C THR A 39 -3.38 -16.39 -3.23
N LYS A 40 -3.03 -17.64 -2.83
CA LYS A 40 -3.98 -18.76 -2.71
C LYS A 40 -4.99 -18.51 -1.61
N ARG A 41 -4.52 -18.08 -0.43
CA ARG A 41 -5.40 -17.75 0.70
C ARG A 41 -6.38 -16.66 0.30
N LYS A 42 -5.89 -15.57 -0.31
CA LYS A 42 -6.72 -14.45 -0.78
C LYS A 42 -7.71 -14.89 -1.86
N TYR A 43 -7.27 -15.73 -2.80
CA TYR A 43 -8.11 -16.22 -3.90
C TYR A 43 -9.18 -17.21 -3.42
N ASN A 44 -8.90 -18.02 -2.40
CA ASN A 44 -9.92 -18.86 -1.77
C ASN A 44 -10.98 -18.01 -1.06
N MET A 45 -10.55 -17.01 -0.27
CA MET A 45 -11.49 -16.07 0.36
C MET A 45 -12.35 -15.32 -0.67
N PHE A 46 -11.78 -15.00 -1.83
CA PHE A 46 -12.51 -14.40 -2.95
C PHE A 46 -13.55 -15.35 -3.56
N LYS A 47 -13.17 -16.60 -3.85
CA LYS A 47 -14.12 -17.60 -4.39
C LYS A 47 -15.28 -17.83 -3.43
N ASP A 48 -14.99 -17.99 -2.14
CA ASP A 48 -16.00 -18.15 -1.10
C ASP A 48 -16.97 -16.96 -1.08
N ALA A 49 -16.44 -15.74 -1.23
CA ALA A 49 -17.24 -14.53 -1.30
C ALA A 49 -18.15 -14.48 -2.54
N VAL A 50 -17.62 -14.88 -3.69
CA VAL A 50 -18.40 -14.96 -4.94
C VAL A 50 -19.51 -16.00 -4.83
N GLU A 51 -19.23 -17.17 -4.27
CA GLU A 51 -20.21 -18.24 -4.11
C GLU A 51 -21.32 -17.86 -3.13
N ARG A 52 -20.97 -17.31 -1.95
CA ARG A 52 -21.94 -16.88 -0.94
C ARG A 52 -22.87 -15.78 -1.42
N ASN A 53 -22.38 -14.91 -2.30
CA ASN A 53 -23.16 -13.83 -2.88
C ASN A 53 -23.89 -14.24 -4.17
N GLY A 54 -24.04 -15.53 -4.48
CA GLY A 54 -24.85 -15.97 -5.62
C GLY A 54 -24.15 -15.89 -6.98
N GLY A 55 -22.83 -16.03 -7.01
CA GLY A 55 -22.01 -15.98 -8.21
C GLY A 55 -21.58 -14.55 -8.59
N GLU A 56 -21.02 -14.39 -9.79
CA GLU A 56 -20.36 -13.12 -10.18
C GLU A 56 -21.29 -11.91 -10.12
N ARG A 57 -22.53 -12.07 -10.61
CA ARG A 57 -23.51 -10.99 -10.63
C ARG A 57 -23.85 -10.56 -9.21
N GLY A 58 -24.20 -11.50 -8.34
CA GLY A 58 -24.59 -11.17 -6.98
C GLY A 58 -23.41 -10.66 -6.14
N PHE A 59 -22.18 -11.12 -6.38
CA PHE A 59 -20.97 -10.50 -5.82
C PHE A 59 -20.83 -9.02 -6.22
N MET A 60 -21.03 -8.70 -7.50
CA MET A 60 -20.93 -7.32 -7.98
C MET A 60 -22.07 -6.44 -7.45
N ASP A 61 -23.29 -6.98 -7.38
CA ASP A 61 -24.45 -6.30 -6.79
C ASP A 61 -24.19 -6.02 -5.29
N TYR A 62 -23.72 -7.02 -4.54
CA TYR A 62 -23.38 -6.87 -3.13
C TYR A 62 -22.27 -5.85 -2.91
N TYR A 63 -21.19 -5.93 -3.70
CA TYR A 63 -20.11 -4.94 -3.64
C TYR A 63 -20.63 -3.51 -3.85
N ASN A 64 -21.46 -3.29 -4.87
CA ASN A 64 -21.97 -1.96 -5.19
C ASN A 64 -22.87 -1.45 -4.07
N GLN A 65 -23.78 -2.29 -3.58
CA GLN A 65 -24.65 -1.98 -2.45
C GLN A 65 -23.84 -1.65 -1.20
N LEU A 66 -22.81 -2.44 -0.87
CA LEU A 66 -21.95 -2.21 0.28
C LEU A 66 -21.21 -0.87 0.15
N LYS A 67 -20.55 -0.64 -0.98
CA LYS A 67 -19.83 0.60 -1.31
C LYS A 67 -20.74 1.84 -1.20
N ASP A 68 -21.94 1.78 -1.78
CA ASP A 68 -22.91 2.87 -1.75
C ASP A 68 -23.49 3.06 -0.33
N LYS A 69 -23.77 1.97 0.40
CA LYS A 69 -24.27 2.03 1.77
C LYS A 69 -23.27 2.72 2.70
N VAL A 70 -22.00 2.31 2.71
CA VAL A 70 -20.96 2.94 3.55
C VAL A 70 -20.83 4.43 3.20
N SER A 71 -20.67 4.73 1.91
CA SER A 71 -20.46 6.11 1.46
C SER A 71 -21.66 7.01 1.79
N ASN A 72 -22.89 6.55 1.55
CA ASN A 72 -24.09 7.33 1.78
C ASN A 72 -24.38 7.53 3.27
N THR A 73 -24.11 6.53 4.12
CA THR A 73 -24.24 6.68 5.58
C THR A 73 -23.33 7.79 6.10
N ILE A 74 -22.06 7.85 5.67
CA ILE A 74 -21.15 8.92 6.08
C ILE A 74 -21.61 10.27 5.52
N LYS A 75 -22.02 10.31 4.24
CA LYS A 75 -22.47 11.55 3.57
C LYS A 75 -23.71 12.19 4.19
N GLN A 76 -24.54 11.41 4.88
CA GLN A 76 -25.76 11.88 5.55
C GLN A 76 -25.50 12.44 6.95
N THR A 77 -24.27 12.35 7.47
CA THR A 77 -23.94 12.93 8.78
C THR A 77 -23.82 14.46 8.70
N ASN A 78 -24.19 15.15 9.79
CA ASN A 78 -23.99 16.59 9.90
C ASN A 78 -22.51 16.97 9.81
N ALA A 79 -21.63 16.13 10.36
CA ALA A 79 -20.19 16.35 10.29
C ALA A 79 -19.66 16.32 8.86
N PHE A 80 -20.22 15.51 7.96
CA PHE A 80 -19.81 15.52 6.56
C PHE A 80 -20.21 16.80 5.84
N ASP A 81 -21.36 17.38 6.17
CA ASP A 81 -21.76 18.67 5.65
C ASP A 81 -20.82 19.79 6.12
N VAL A 82 -20.52 19.82 7.43
CA VAL A 82 -19.54 20.76 8.01
C VAL A 82 -18.17 20.57 7.35
N PHE A 83 -17.68 19.33 7.27
CA PHE A 83 -16.41 18.98 6.62
C PHE A 83 -16.35 19.45 5.17
N ASN A 84 -17.45 19.43 4.42
CA ASN A 84 -17.46 19.90 3.04
C ASN A 84 -17.42 21.43 2.91
N HIS A 85 -17.91 22.17 3.91
CA HIS A 85 -17.91 23.62 3.90
C HIS A 85 -16.67 24.25 4.55
N ASP A 86 -15.93 23.50 5.37
CA ASP A 86 -14.70 23.99 6.01
C ASP A 86 -13.57 24.23 4.99
N ARG A 87 -12.81 25.31 5.14
CA ARG A 87 -11.62 25.60 4.33
C ARG A 87 -10.36 24.87 4.79
N LEU A 88 -10.40 24.26 5.98
CA LEU A 88 -9.31 23.49 6.57
C LEU A 88 -8.04 24.32 6.77
N GLU A 89 -8.15 25.62 7.05
CA GLU A 89 -7.00 26.53 7.20
C GLU A 89 -6.09 26.10 8.37
N GLU A 90 -6.65 25.47 9.41
CA GLU A 90 -5.87 24.92 10.53
C GLU A 90 -4.94 23.75 10.14
N TYR A 91 -5.18 23.11 8.99
CA TYR A 91 -4.37 22.02 8.46
C TYR A 91 -3.31 22.50 7.45
N ASP A 92 -3.11 23.81 7.31
CA ASP A 92 -2.05 24.33 6.44
C ASP A 92 -0.67 24.00 7.03
N VAL A 93 0.09 23.20 6.28
CA VAL A 93 1.46 22.84 6.64
C VAL A 93 2.42 23.98 6.30
N GLN A 94 3.39 24.22 7.19
CA GLN A 94 4.44 25.21 6.95
C GLN A 94 5.23 24.83 5.70
N LYS A 95 5.62 25.85 4.92
CA LYS A 95 6.42 25.63 3.73
C LYS A 95 7.77 25.02 4.12
N HIS A 96 8.02 23.80 3.65
CA HIS A 96 9.27 23.07 3.86
C HIS A 96 9.98 22.78 2.54
N SER A 97 11.28 22.46 2.62
CA SER A 97 12.14 22.13 1.47
C SER A 97 12.35 20.63 1.28
N PHE A 98 11.71 19.78 2.09
CA PHE A 98 11.85 18.32 1.98
C PHE A 98 11.55 17.82 0.56
N SER A 99 12.41 16.93 0.07
CA SER A 99 12.32 16.37 -1.27
C SER A 99 11.02 15.59 -1.46
N LYS A 100 10.34 15.83 -2.58
CA LYS A 100 9.21 15.01 -3.04
C LYS A 100 9.65 13.89 -4.00
N GLN A 101 10.94 13.82 -4.32
CA GLN A 101 11.47 12.80 -5.20
C GLN A 101 11.53 11.46 -4.45
N ASN A 102 11.28 10.38 -5.17
CA ASN A 102 11.42 9.05 -4.60
C ASN A 102 12.89 8.70 -4.36
N ILE A 103 13.12 7.79 -3.41
CA ILE A 103 14.46 7.30 -3.04
C ILE A 103 14.95 6.14 -3.93
N TYR A 104 14.15 5.69 -4.89
CA TYR A 104 14.42 4.50 -5.70
C TYR A 104 15.35 4.86 -6.88
N GLN A 105 16.60 5.11 -6.55
CA GLN A 105 17.66 5.56 -7.46
C GLN A 105 18.92 4.73 -7.25
N LYS A 106 19.75 4.59 -8.29
CA LYS A 106 20.93 3.71 -8.27
C LYS A 106 21.95 4.13 -7.20
N GLU A 107 22.06 5.43 -6.94
CA GLU A 107 22.95 6.04 -5.96
C GLU A 107 22.54 5.71 -4.51
N ASN A 108 21.30 5.26 -4.32
CA ASN A 108 20.77 4.87 -3.02
C ASN A 108 20.85 3.36 -2.74
N VAL A 109 21.33 2.56 -3.69
CA VAL A 109 21.52 1.12 -3.48
C VAL A 109 22.54 0.88 -2.36
N GLY A 110 22.18 -0.01 -1.43
CA GLY A 110 22.96 -0.35 -0.23
C GLY A 110 22.74 0.60 0.95
N LYS A 111 22.00 1.69 0.77
CA LYS A 111 21.60 2.58 1.88
C LYS A 111 20.42 2.00 2.65
N VAL A 112 20.34 2.36 3.92
CA VAL A 112 19.26 1.97 4.83
C VAL A 112 18.36 3.17 5.10
N PHE A 113 17.05 2.92 5.05
CA PHE A 113 16.03 3.92 5.24
C PHE A 113 15.03 3.46 6.30
N VAL A 114 14.41 4.45 6.95
CA VAL A 114 13.23 4.28 7.77
C VAL A 114 12.07 4.98 7.06
N SER A 115 11.06 4.23 6.68
CA SER A 115 9.77 4.77 6.23
C SER A 115 8.81 4.89 7.39
N VAL A 116 8.11 6.01 7.46
CA VAL A 116 7.00 6.25 8.39
C VAL A 116 5.76 6.57 7.56
N ASP A 117 4.86 5.60 7.44
CA ASP A 117 3.63 5.67 6.66
C ASP A 117 2.40 5.80 7.57
N LEU A 118 1.41 6.62 7.23
CA LEU A 118 0.13 6.64 7.92
C LEU A 118 -0.65 5.34 7.67
N LYS A 119 -1.06 4.63 8.72
CA LYS A 119 -1.93 3.45 8.59
C LYS A 119 -3.31 3.87 8.10
N THR A 120 -3.70 3.48 6.89
CA THR A 120 -5.05 3.77 6.38
C THR A 120 -5.35 5.28 6.35
N ALA A 121 -4.43 6.06 5.78
CA ALA A 121 -4.37 7.53 5.81
C ALA A 121 -5.74 8.22 5.64
N ASN A 122 -6.52 7.86 4.61
CA ASN A 122 -7.85 8.42 4.35
C ASN A 122 -8.83 8.28 5.53
N PHE A 123 -8.86 7.13 6.20
CA PHE A 123 -9.68 6.91 7.39
C PHE A 123 -9.20 7.77 8.56
N GLN A 124 -7.89 7.79 8.79
CA GLN A 124 -7.31 8.58 9.88
C GLN A 124 -7.54 10.08 9.69
N ALA A 125 -7.43 10.59 8.46
CA ALA A 125 -7.72 11.97 8.16
C ALA A 125 -9.16 12.37 8.52
N LEU A 126 -10.15 11.55 8.14
CA LEU A 126 -11.54 11.80 8.52
C LEU A 126 -11.75 11.67 10.03
N LYS A 127 -11.19 10.63 10.67
CA LYS A 127 -11.28 10.41 12.12
C LYS A 127 -10.68 11.57 12.92
N TRP A 128 -9.53 12.08 12.47
CA TRP A 128 -8.82 13.18 13.08
C TRP A 128 -9.63 14.47 13.05
N TYR A 129 -10.24 14.76 11.89
CA TYR A 129 -11.11 15.93 11.74
C TYR A 129 -12.35 15.82 12.62
N ASP A 130 -13.09 14.70 12.53
CA ASP A 130 -14.26 14.43 13.36
C ASP A 130 -14.55 12.92 13.37
N LYS A 131 -14.53 12.29 14.55
CA LYS A 131 -14.79 10.85 14.72
C LYS A 131 -16.13 10.40 14.12
N SER A 132 -17.13 11.27 14.03
CA SER A 132 -18.41 10.91 13.41
C SER A 132 -18.33 10.69 11.89
N LEU A 133 -17.30 11.22 11.21
CA LEU A 133 -17.02 10.92 9.79
C LEU A 133 -16.55 9.48 9.55
N VAL A 134 -16.20 8.78 10.63
CA VAL A 134 -15.91 7.34 10.65
C VAL A 134 -16.87 6.59 11.58
N LEU A 135 -18.03 7.17 11.86
CA LEU A 135 -19.09 6.59 12.71
C LEU A 135 -18.61 6.23 14.12
N GLY A 136 -17.61 6.94 14.63
CA GLY A 136 -17.01 6.71 15.94
C GLY A 136 -16.10 5.48 16.01
N MET A 137 -15.79 4.85 14.88
CA MET A 137 -14.96 3.65 14.84
C MET A 137 -13.48 3.96 14.93
N ASP A 138 -12.71 3.02 15.48
CA ASP A 138 -11.27 3.21 15.69
C ASP A 138 -10.40 2.74 14.53
N SER A 139 -10.92 1.83 13.70
CA SER A 139 -10.25 1.29 12.52
C SER A 139 -11.18 1.21 11.31
N TYR A 140 -10.60 1.15 10.10
CA TYR A 140 -11.37 0.89 8.88
C TYR A 140 -12.07 -0.46 8.93
N GLU A 141 -11.42 -1.46 9.51
CA GLU A 141 -11.95 -2.80 9.67
C GLU A 141 -13.20 -2.79 10.54
N ASP A 142 -13.21 -2.04 11.64
CA ASP A 142 -14.37 -1.91 12.52
C ASP A 142 -15.50 -1.10 11.85
N LEU A 143 -15.16 -0.06 11.09
CA LEU A 143 -16.12 0.63 10.23
C LEU A 143 -16.79 -0.34 9.24
N MET A 144 -16.01 -1.19 8.58
CA MET A 144 -16.57 -2.15 7.61
C MET A 144 -17.44 -3.22 8.29
N LYS A 145 -17.10 -3.66 9.51
CA LYS A 145 -17.90 -4.62 10.29
C LYS A 145 -19.31 -4.13 10.63
N VAL A 146 -19.54 -2.82 10.66
CA VAL A 146 -20.90 -2.26 10.80
C VAL A 146 -21.79 -2.64 9.61
N PHE A 147 -21.20 -2.84 8.43
CA PHE A 147 -21.93 -3.07 7.18
C PHE A 147 -21.87 -4.50 6.67
N THR A 148 -20.83 -5.27 7.02
CA THR A 148 -20.62 -6.64 6.56
C THR A 148 -19.72 -7.44 7.50
N ASP A 149 -20.01 -8.74 7.66
CA ASP A 149 -19.11 -9.70 8.31
C ASP A 149 -18.16 -10.41 7.32
N GLU A 150 -18.25 -10.06 6.05
CA GLU A 150 -17.56 -10.75 4.99
C GLU A 150 -16.10 -10.28 4.87
N LYS A 151 -15.19 -11.11 5.39
CA LYS A 151 -13.74 -10.85 5.50
C LYS A 151 -13.10 -10.36 4.19
N TYR A 152 -13.59 -10.83 3.03
CA TYR A 152 -13.09 -10.40 1.73
C TYR A 152 -13.20 -8.88 1.56
N PHE A 153 -14.39 -8.33 1.79
CA PHE A 153 -14.65 -6.90 1.58
C PHE A 153 -13.98 -6.04 2.64
N ILE A 154 -13.91 -6.52 3.89
CA ILE A 154 -13.18 -5.85 4.98
C ILE A 154 -11.69 -5.66 4.63
N GLN A 155 -11.08 -6.64 3.95
CA GLN A 155 -9.65 -6.60 3.57
C GLN A 155 -9.38 -5.95 2.21
N SER A 156 -10.42 -5.56 1.45
CA SER A 156 -10.23 -5.00 0.11
C SER A 156 -9.69 -3.57 0.16
N LYS A 157 -8.44 -3.40 -0.27
CA LYS A 157 -7.79 -2.10 -0.42
C LYS A 157 -8.47 -1.23 -1.48
N TYR A 158 -8.92 -1.86 -2.57
CA TYR A 158 -9.58 -1.14 -3.66
C TYR A 158 -10.99 -0.68 -3.26
N LEU A 159 -11.78 -1.49 -2.54
CA LEU A 159 -13.07 -1.07 -2.00
C LEU A 159 -12.89 0.15 -1.07
N ARG A 160 -11.91 0.10 -0.17
CA ARG A 160 -11.54 1.25 0.67
C ARG A 160 -11.27 2.49 -0.17
N GLN A 161 -10.40 2.39 -1.17
CA GLN A 161 -10.08 3.51 -2.06
C GLN A 161 -11.32 4.08 -2.76
N VAL A 162 -12.24 3.21 -3.21
CA VAL A 162 -13.49 3.63 -3.86
C VAL A 162 -14.44 4.32 -2.88
N ILE A 163 -14.57 3.82 -1.64
CA ILE A 163 -15.40 4.45 -0.59
C ILE A 163 -14.85 5.85 -0.29
N PHE A 164 -13.58 5.95 0.09
CA PHE A 164 -12.99 7.24 0.49
C PHE A 164 -12.81 8.21 -0.67
N GLY A 165 -12.65 7.72 -1.90
CA GLY A 165 -12.69 8.54 -3.11
C GLY A 165 -14.02 9.28 -3.32
N ASN A 166 -15.11 8.80 -2.70
CA ASN A 166 -16.41 9.44 -2.71
C ASN A 166 -16.64 10.43 -1.53
N LEU A 167 -15.66 10.60 -0.63
CA LEU A 167 -15.78 11.38 0.61
C LEU A 167 -14.87 12.62 0.64
N ASN A 168 -14.80 13.33 -0.49
CA ASN A 168 -13.98 14.55 -0.68
C ASN A 168 -12.45 14.30 -0.50
N PRO A 169 -11.82 13.56 -1.44
CA PRO A 169 -10.44 13.12 -1.31
C PRO A 169 -9.41 14.26 -1.22
N LYS A 170 -9.68 15.43 -1.79
CA LYS A 170 -8.76 16.58 -1.72
C LYS A 170 -8.56 17.08 -0.28
N LYS A 171 -9.63 17.06 0.51
CA LYS A 171 -9.60 17.46 1.92
C LYS A 171 -8.92 16.41 2.80
N GLN A 172 -9.17 15.14 2.52
CA GLN A 172 -8.44 14.03 3.16
C GLN A 172 -6.94 14.20 2.96
N VAL A 173 -6.47 14.36 1.71
CA VAL A 173 -5.05 14.54 1.39
C VAL A 173 -4.41 15.74 2.10
N LYS A 174 -5.17 16.83 2.32
CA LYS A 174 -4.67 17.99 3.09
C LYS A 174 -4.42 17.63 4.56
N ILE A 175 -5.36 16.92 5.18
CA ILE A 175 -5.22 16.47 6.57
C ILE A 175 -4.13 15.39 6.66
N GLU A 176 -4.04 14.46 5.72
CA GLU A 176 -2.95 13.48 5.64
C GLU A 176 -1.59 14.16 5.68
N GLU A 177 -1.37 15.18 4.84
CA GLU A 177 -0.11 15.96 4.82
C GLU A 177 0.18 16.64 6.15
N TYR A 178 -0.85 17.20 6.79
CA TYR A 178 -0.74 17.79 8.11
C TYR A 178 -0.28 16.77 9.16
N LEU A 179 -0.90 15.58 9.20
CA LEU A 179 -0.55 14.53 10.15
C LEU A 179 0.88 14.02 9.91
N THR A 180 1.23 13.76 8.65
CA THR A 180 2.58 13.32 8.27
C THR A 180 3.62 14.38 8.66
N TYR A 181 3.32 15.66 8.45
CA TYR A 181 4.20 16.75 8.86
C TYR A 181 4.33 16.83 10.39
N ALA A 182 3.25 16.69 11.14
CA ALA A 182 3.27 16.71 12.60
C ALA A 182 4.14 15.57 13.18
N VAL A 183 4.03 14.36 12.62
CA VAL A 183 4.89 13.23 13.01
C VAL A 183 6.35 13.51 12.65
N LEU A 184 6.64 14.09 11.49
CA LEU A 184 8.01 14.47 11.14
C LEU A 184 8.57 15.53 12.09
N GLN A 185 7.78 16.54 12.47
CA GLN A 185 8.22 17.56 13.44
C GLN A 185 8.56 16.94 14.80
N LEU A 186 7.76 15.97 15.27
CA LEU A 186 8.08 15.20 16.48
C LEU A 186 9.45 14.50 16.35
N PHE A 187 9.73 13.85 15.21
CA PHE A 187 11.00 13.16 14.99
C PHE A 187 12.20 14.11 14.99
N LEU A 188 12.05 15.29 14.41
CA LEU A 188 13.10 16.32 14.39
C LEU A 188 13.35 16.90 15.80
N GLN A 189 12.28 17.15 16.57
CA GLN A 189 12.36 17.67 17.93
C GLN A 189 13.02 16.69 18.90
N GLU A 190 12.68 15.41 18.80
CA GLU A 190 13.21 14.34 19.63
C GLU A 190 14.58 13.83 19.15
N GLY A 191 15.10 14.37 18.04
CA GLY A 191 16.40 13.97 17.49
C GLY A 191 16.43 12.54 16.94
N VAL A 192 15.27 11.98 16.57
CA VAL A 192 15.17 10.66 15.92
C VAL A 192 15.82 10.70 14.53
N CYS A 193 15.65 11.81 13.81
CA CYS A 193 16.34 12.11 12.56
C CYS A 193 16.65 13.60 12.46
N LYS A 194 17.50 13.99 11.51
CA LYS A 194 17.74 15.39 11.16
C LYS A 194 17.07 15.74 9.84
N GLU A 195 16.86 17.03 9.59
CA GLU A 195 16.30 17.51 8.31
C GLU A 195 17.10 17.04 7.09
N GLU A 196 18.43 17.02 7.21
CA GLU A 196 19.35 16.58 6.15
C GLU A 196 19.27 15.08 5.84
N ASP A 197 18.72 14.29 6.75
CA ASP A 197 18.51 12.84 6.58
C ASP A 197 17.18 12.54 5.87
N VAL A 198 16.23 13.48 5.85
CA VAL A 198 14.93 13.33 5.21
C VAL A 198 15.11 13.31 3.69
N ARG A 199 14.92 12.13 3.08
CA ARG A 199 15.12 11.90 1.64
C ARG A 199 13.83 11.99 0.83
N MET A 200 12.69 11.75 1.47
CA MET A 200 11.38 11.83 0.82
C MET A 200 10.32 12.31 1.81
N PHE A 201 9.44 13.18 1.36
CA PHE A 201 8.23 13.59 2.05
C PHE A 201 7.07 13.62 1.05
N SER A 202 6.05 12.82 1.34
CA SER A 202 4.80 12.72 0.60
C SER A 202 3.63 13.20 1.47
N LYS A 203 2.40 12.92 1.06
CA LYS A 203 1.20 13.30 1.81
C LYS A 203 0.98 12.39 3.02
N ASP A 204 1.30 11.12 2.90
CA ASP A 204 1.03 10.08 3.89
C ASP A 204 2.27 9.30 4.33
N GLU A 205 3.46 9.66 3.83
CA GLU A 205 4.73 8.98 4.09
C GLU A 205 5.87 10.00 4.17
N PHE A 206 6.81 9.78 5.08
CA PHE A 206 8.15 10.35 4.96
C PHE A 206 9.21 9.27 5.17
N VAL A 207 10.36 9.47 4.53
CA VAL A 207 11.48 8.54 4.58
C VAL A 207 12.76 9.30 4.88
N PHE A 208 13.52 8.79 5.85
CA PHE A 208 14.83 9.30 6.19
C PHE A 208 15.89 8.20 6.14
N GLU A 209 17.11 8.60 5.81
CA GLU A 209 18.27 7.72 5.76
C GLU A 209 18.84 7.51 7.17
N ILE A 210 19.29 6.29 7.47
CA ILE A 210 20.01 5.98 8.71
C ILE A 210 21.33 5.27 8.42
N PRO A 211 22.34 5.43 9.30
CA PRO A 211 23.55 4.63 9.21
C PRO A 211 23.26 3.13 9.34
N LYS A 212 23.95 2.32 8.53
CA LYS A 212 23.71 0.87 8.43
C LYS A 212 23.90 0.14 9.77
N GLU A 213 24.85 0.59 10.58
CA GLU A 213 25.12 0.07 11.92
C GLU A 213 24.00 0.33 12.93
N LYS A 214 23.10 1.28 12.67
CA LYS A 214 21.93 1.57 13.51
C LYS A 214 20.69 0.78 13.11
N ALA A 215 20.68 0.17 11.92
CA ALA A 215 19.49 -0.44 11.33
C ALA A 215 18.82 -1.48 12.24
N MET A 216 19.60 -2.41 12.81
CA MET A 216 19.08 -3.50 13.65
C MET A 216 18.64 -3.04 15.04
N ASN A 217 19.04 -1.83 15.45
CA ASN A 217 18.69 -1.23 16.74
C ASN A 217 17.49 -0.28 16.63
N PHE A 218 17.02 0.01 15.41
CA PHE A 218 15.84 0.84 15.21
C PHE A 218 14.57 0.00 15.42
N ASN A 219 13.87 0.25 16.53
CA ASN A 219 12.67 -0.50 16.87
C ASN A 219 11.42 0.17 16.30
N GLY A 220 11.03 -0.23 15.09
CA GLY A 220 9.85 0.33 14.41
C GLY A 220 8.57 0.23 15.23
N SER A 221 8.28 -0.90 15.87
CA SER A 221 7.06 -1.07 16.68
C SER A 221 7.05 -0.19 17.92
N ALA A 222 8.18 -0.01 18.61
CA ALA A 222 8.27 0.93 19.72
C ALA A 222 8.10 2.38 19.24
N THR A 223 8.65 2.71 18.07
CA THR A 223 8.43 4.03 17.44
C THR A 223 6.96 4.25 17.07
N GLU A 224 6.25 3.24 16.55
CA GLU A 224 4.81 3.31 16.29
C GLU A 224 4.02 3.61 17.58
N SER A 225 4.33 2.92 18.68
CA SER A 225 3.70 3.18 19.99
C SER A 225 4.00 4.58 20.50
N PHE A 226 5.26 5.01 20.43
CA PHE A 226 5.69 6.34 20.83
C PHE A 226 4.92 7.44 20.08
N ILE A 227 4.80 7.32 18.76
CA ILE A 227 4.01 8.27 17.96
C ILE A 227 2.56 8.30 18.47
N GLY A 228 1.94 7.13 18.66
CA GLY A 228 0.56 7.04 19.10
C GLY A 228 0.30 7.72 20.45
N ASP A 229 1.23 7.60 21.39
CA ASP A 229 1.14 8.18 22.73
C ASP A 229 1.36 9.71 22.75
N CYS A 230 2.06 10.25 21.75
CA CYS A 230 2.35 11.70 21.66
C CYS A 230 1.18 12.55 21.13
N PHE A 231 0.15 11.94 20.54
CA PHE A 231 -0.98 12.68 19.95
C PHE A 231 -2.30 12.28 20.61
N GLU A 232 -3.10 13.27 21.06
CA GLU A 232 -4.36 13.03 21.78
C GLU A 232 -5.36 12.14 21.01
N ASN A 233 -5.38 12.24 19.68
CA ASN A 233 -6.23 11.42 18.80
C ASN A 233 -5.55 10.15 18.26
N ASN A 234 -4.37 9.81 18.78
CA ASN A 234 -3.54 8.65 18.44
C ASN A 234 -3.30 8.50 16.93
N ILE A 235 -2.21 9.10 16.44
CA ILE A 235 -1.78 8.94 15.04
C ILE A 235 -1.16 7.55 14.88
N LEU A 236 -1.81 6.70 14.09
CA LEU A 236 -1.33 5.35 13.79
C LEU A 236 -0.41 5.36 12.58
N THR A 237 0.83 4.94 12.77
CA THR A 237 1.82 4.82 11.70
C THR A 237 2.26 3.37 11.51
N LYS A 238 2.83 3.07 10.36
CA LYS A 238 3.64 1.89 10.09
C LYS A 238 5.08 2.37 9.92
N VAL A 239 5.98 1.90 10.77
CA VAL A 239 7.39 2.26 10.73
C VAL A 239 8.18 1.07 10.20
N THR A 240 8.80 1.24 9.03
CA THR A 240 9.50 0.15 8.33
C THR A 240 10.95 0.51 8.10
N VAL A 241 11.87 -0.33 8.58
CA VAL A 241 13.30 -0.22 8.30
C VAL A 241 13.65 -1.13 7.12
N PHE A 242 14.36 -0.61 6.11
CA PHE A 242 14.76 -1.41 4.96
C PHE A 242 16.06 -0.91 4.31
N GLU A 243 16.78 -1.84 3.70
CA GLU A 243 17.87 -1.55 2.77
C GLU A 243 17.34 -1.57 1.33
N LEU A 244 17.77 -0.61 0.52
CA LEU A 244 17.48 -0.62 -0.90
C LEU A 244 18.48 -1.51 -1.63
N VAL A 245 18.01 -2.59 -2.26
CA VAL A 245 18.84 -3.54 -3.01
C VAL A 245 18.47 -3.53 -4.50
N PRO A 246 19.40 -3.90 -5.41
CA PRO A 246 19.08 -3.98 -6.83
C PRO A 246 18.19 -5.18 -7.13
N ALA A 247 17.27 -5.01 -8.09
CA ALA A 247 16.45 -6.08 -8.66
C ALA A 247 16.49 -5.95 -10.19
N GLY A 248 17.55 -6.48 -10.80
CA GLY A 248 17.90 -6.19 -12.19
C GLY A 248 18.14 -4.69 -12.40
N LYS A 249 17.41 -4.07 -13.33
CA LYS A 249 17.42 -2.61 -13.56
C LYS A 249 16.50 -1.83 -12.60
N TYR A 250 15.83 -2.52 -11.68
CA TYR A 250 14.90 -1.97 -10.69
C TYR A 250 15.43 -2.14 -9.27
N PHE A 251 14.54 -2.05 -8.28
CA PHE A 251 14.89 -2.09 -6.88
C PHE A 251 13.98 -3.03 -6.09
N ALA A 252 14.48 -3.50 -4.95
CA ALA A 252 13.67 -4.11 -3.92
C ALA A 252 14.02 -3.50 -2.56
N LYS A 253 13.06 -3.44 -1.65
CA LYS A 253 13.28 -3.19 -0.23
C LYS A 253 13.59 -4.52 0.43
N ARG A 254 14.74 -4.63 1.09
CA ARG A 254 15.07 -5.73 1.98
C ARG A 254 14.81 -5.29 3.41
N PHE A 255 13.85 -5.91 4.09
CA PHE A 255 13.45 -5.44 5.42
C PHE A 255 14.53 -5.74 6.48
N VAL A 256 14.60 -4.86 7.50
CA VAL A 256 15.45 -5.04 8.67
C VAL A 256 14.56 -5.16 9.90
N GLU A 257 14.69 -6.29 10.59
CA GLU A 257 13.97 -6.60 11.81
C GLU A 257 14.81 -6.25 13.03
N TYR A 258 14.18 -5.57 14.00
CA TYR A 258 14.82 -5.19 15.25
C TYR A 258 15.38 -6.42 15.97
N ALA A 259 16.65 -6.35 16.38
CA ALA A 259 17.43 -7.41 17.02
C ALA A 259 17.62 -8.72 16.22
N MET A 260 16.88 -8.95 15.12
CA MET A 260 16.98 -10.14 14.27
C MET A 260 17.84 -9.92 13.01
N GLY A 261 18.01 -8.65 12.62
CA GLY A 261 18.84 -8.28 11.48
C GLY A 261 18.06 -8.25 10.18
N TYR A 262 18.75 -8.50 9.07
CA TYR A 262 18.14 -8.43 7.75
C TYR A 262 17.26 -9.65 7.48
N SER A 263 16.00 -9.42 7.10
CA SER A 263 15.10 -10.50 6.70
C SER A 263 15.43 -11.01 5.29
N ASN A 264 14.84 -12.15 4.95
CA ASN A 264 14.80 -12.68 3.58
C ASN A 264 13.51 -12.28 2.84
N GLU A 265 12.75 -11.34 3.40
CA GLU A 265 11.54 -10.81 2.79
C GLU A 265 11.88 -9.56 1.97
N TYR A 266 11.32 -9.50 0.76
CA TYR A 266 11.58 -8.42 -0.18
C TYR A 266 10.28 -7.85 -0.72
N GLU A 267 10.26 -6.52 -0.88
CA GLU A 267 9.21 -5.81 -1.61
C GLU A 267 9.81 -5.20 -2.88
N PHE A 268 9.36 -5.64 -4.05
CA PHE A 268 9.81 -5.11 -5.34
C PHE A 268 9.19 -3.73 -5.59
N ILE A 269 10.03 -2.78 -5.97
CA ILE A 269 9.63 -1.39 -6.21
C ILE A 269 10.05 -0.95 -7.62
N CYS A 270 9.20 -0.13 -8.24
CA CYS A 270 9.39 0.41 -9.60
C CYS A 270 9.46 -0.63 -10.72
N VAL A 271 9.13 -1.90 -10.45
CA VAL A 271 9.06 -2.95 -11.48
C VAL A 271 7.75 -2.82 -12.27
N PRO A 272 7.78 -2.56 -13.60
CA PRO A 272 6.59 -2.56 -14.42
C PRO A 272 5.91 -3.92 -14.40
N ASN A 273 4.59 -3.91 -14.28
CA ASN A 273 3.82 -5.15 -14.15
C ASN A 273 4.02 -6.14 -15.30
N ILE A 274 4.36 -5.67 -16.51
CA ILE A 274 4.61 -6.54 -17.67
C ILE A 274 5.95 -7.29 -17.57
N GLU A 275 6.91 -6.74 -16.81
CA GLU A 275 8.22 -7.35 -16.61
C GLU A 275 8.32 -8.08 -15.25
N PHE A 276 7.33 -7.91 -14.38
CA PHE A 276 7.35 -8.41 -13.00
C PHE A 276 7.67 -9.91 -12.88
N PRO A 277 7.06 -10.83 -13.65
CA PRO A 277 7.38 -12.25 -13.55
C PRO A 277 8.86 -12.55 -13.82
N GLN A 278 9.44 -11.85 -14.79
CA GLN A 278 10.82 -12.03 -15.21
C GLN A 278 11.77 -11.54 -14.13
N ILE A 279 11.54 -10.33 -13.61
CA ILE A 279 12.35 -9.75 -12.53
C ILE A 279 12.21 -10.54 -11.23
N TYR A 280 11.00 -10.98 -10.89
CA TYR A 280 10.75 -11.78 -9.70
C TYR A 280 11.56 -13.08 -9.74
N LYS A 281 11.48 -13.83 -10.85
CA LYS A 281 12.19 -15.09 -10.98
C LYS A 281 13.69 -14.92 -11.04
N ASP A 282 14.18 -13.93 -11.78
CA ASP A 282 15.61 -13.64 -11.86
C ASP A 282 16.18 -13.32 -10.45
N PHE A 283 15.46 -12.48 -9.69
CA PHE A 283 15.84 -12.13 -8.32
C PHE A 283 15.93 -13.34 -7.38
N TYR A 284 14.99 -14.28 -7.49
CA TYR A 284 14.97 -15.51 -6.69
C TYR A 284 15.71 -16.69 -7.33
N ASN A 285 16.51 -16.46 -8.39
CA ASN A 285 17.25 -17.50 -9.13
C ASN A 285 16.36 -18.66 -9.63
N MET A 286 15.13 -18.35 -10.02
CA MET A 286 14.18 -19.31 -10.58
C MET A 286 14.28 -19.35 -12.11
N PRO A 287 14.14 -20.53 -12.75
CA PRO A 287 14.14 -20.62 -14.20
C PRO A 287 12.91 -19.94 -14.82
N LEU A 288 13.15 -19.10 -15.83
CA LEU A 288 12.10 -18.54 -16.67
C LEU A 288 11.45 -19.63 -17.54
N ASN A 289 10.17 -19.44 -17.85
CA ASN A 289 9.44 -20.19 -18.87
C ASN A 289 8.57 -19.26 -19.71
N ASP A 290 7.97 -19.79 -20.78
CA ASP A 290 7.20 -19.01 -21.75
C ASP A 290 6.07 -18.18 -21.13
N LYS A 291 5.47 -18.62 -20.01
CA LYS A 291 4.39 -17.88 -19.34
C LYS A 291 4.87 -16.57 -18.74
N ASP A 292 6.13 -16.50 -18.32
CA ASP A 292 6.75 -15.30 -17.71
C ASP A 292 6.94 -14.17 -18.72
N LEU A 293 6.88 -14.49 -20.02
CA LEU A 293 7.07 -13.54 -21.12
C LEU A 293 5.74 -12.97 -21.63
N VAL A 294 4.61 -13.47 -21.15
CA VAL A 294 3.28 -13.10 -21.65
C VAL A 294 2.69 -11.91 -20.88
N PHE A 295 2.19 -10.93 -21.63
CA PHE A 295 1.55 -9.72 -21.10
C PHE A 295 0.42 -9.23 -22.02
N TYR A 296 -0.36 -8.26 -21.56
CA TYR A 296 -1.32 -7.56 -22.42
C TYR A 296 -0.71 -6.33 -23.08
N HIS A 297 -0.88 -6.21 -24.39
CA HIS A 297 -0.60 -5.00 -25.17
C HIS A 297 -1.84 -4.65 -26.00
N GLU A 298 -2.40 -3.45 -25.80
CA GLU A 298 -3.60 -2.96 -26.50
C GLU A 298 -4.78 -3.96 -26.46
N GLY A 299 -5.00 -4.60 -25.31
CA GLY A 299 -6.08 -5.57 -25.11
C GLY A 299 -5.84 -6.96 -25.71
N ARG A 300 -4.67 -7.21 -26.31
CA ARG A 300 -4.27 -8.51 -26.87
C ARG A 300 -3.14 -9.13 -26.08
N LEU A 301 -3.09 -10.46 -26.02
CA LEU A 301 -1.91 -11.13 -25.48
C LEU A 301 -0.74 -10.93 -26.44
N ALA A 302 0.38 -10.54 -25.86
CA ALA A 302 1.67 -10.43 -26.52
C ALA A 302 2.70 -11.23 -25.71
N THR A 303 3.80 -11.58 -26.35
CA THR A 303 4.95 -12.19 -25.69
C THR A 303 6.20 -11.36 -25.98
N PHE A 304 7.07 -11.24 -24.99
CA PHE A 304 8.45 -10.86 -25.27
C PHE A 304 9.11 -11.97 -26.08
N LEU A 305 9.87 -11.59 -27.11
CA LEU A 305 10.70 -12.53 -27.87
C LEU A 305 12.00 -12.86 -27.11
N GLU A 306 12.48 -11.90 -26.32
CA GLU A 306 13.69 -12.02 -25.53
C GLU A 306 13.38 -11.69 -24.06
N PRO A 307 13.89 -12.51 -23.10
CA PRO A 307 13.69 -12.24 -21.69
C PRO A 307 14.48 -11.00 -21.24
N ASN A 308 13.89 -10.21 -20.35
CA ASN A 308 14.62 -9.19 -19.61
C ASN A 308 15.54 -9.88 -18.59
N ARG A 309 16.80 -10.05 -18.96
CA ARG A 309 17.84 -10.63 -18.09
C ARG A 309 18.63 -9.51 -17.44
N SER A 310 18.88 -9.66 -16.14
CA SER A 310 19.70 -8.73 -15.35
C SER A 310 21.19 -8.75 -15.71
N ASN A 311 21.61 -9.62 -16.64
CA ASN A 311 23.00 -9.77 -17.05
C ASN A 311 23.28 -9.06 -18.38
N GLU A 312 23.39 -7.74 -18.31
CA GLU A 312 24.57 -7.05 -18.85
C GLU A 312 25.30 -6.41 -17.66
N GLN A 313 25.88 -7.27 -16.81
CA GLN A 313 27.04 -6.86 -16.04
C GLN A 313 28.16 -6.63 -17.04
N SER A 314 28.44 -5.35 -17.27
CA SER A 314 29.71 -4.76 -17.69
C SER A 314 30.83 -5.80 -17.87
N ALA A 315 31.16 -6.10 -19.13
CA ALA A 315 32.52 -6.48 -19.50
C ALA A 315 33.46 -5.27 -19.36
#